data_AF-A0A9X6TRD8-F1
#
_entry.id   AF-A0A9X6TRD8-F1
#
_cell.length_a   1.000
_cell.length_b   1.000
_cell.length_c   1.000
_cell.angle_alpha   90.00
_cell.angle_beta   90.00
_cell.angle_gamma   90.00
#
_symmetry.space_group_name_H-M   'P 1'
#
loop_
_entity.id
_entity.type
_entity.pdbx_description
1 polymer ?
#
loop_
_entity_poly.entity_id
_entity_poly.type
_entity_poly.pdbx_seq_one_letter_code
_entity_poly.pdbx_strand_id
1 'polypeptide(L)'
;LKSKVGFKGIAKKVVLFLLVGVAAQLDAAMGSNSAIREATIFFFMGNELLSILENAGRMGIPLPQPLTNAVEILGGKSKQNKGDVE
;
A
#
# COMPACT_ATOMS: atom_id res chain seq x y z
N LEU A 1 6.12 23.66 2.38
CA LEU A 1 6.00 22.20 2.15
C LEU A 1 6.04 21.48 3.50
N LYS A 2 5.02 20.71 3.89
CA LYS A 2 4.98 20.01 5.19
C LYS A 2 5.94 18.80 5.16
N SER A 3 7.24 19.03 5.35
CA SER A 3 8.31 18.00 5.36
C SER A 3 7.95 16.78 6.23
N LYS A 4 7.30 17.02 7.37
CA LYS A 4 6.83 15.98 8.30
C LYS A 4 5.87 14.96 7.67
N VAL A 5 5.01 15.39 6.74
CA VAL A 5 4.04 14.50 6.07
C VAL A 5 4.74 13.61 5.05
N GLY A 6 5.65 14.19 4.24
CA GLY A 6 6.45 13.43 3.27
C GLY A 6 7.36 12.41 3.94
N PHE A 7 8.03 12.79 5.03
CA PHE A 7 8.87 11.89 5.82
C PHE A 7 8.08 10.70 6.38
N LYS A 8 6.87 10.94 6.94
CA LYS A 8 6.00 9.85 7.43
C LYS A 8 5.61 8.88 6.32
N GLY A 9 5.37 9.39 5.11
CA GLY A 9 5.08 8.56 3.94
C GLY A 9 6.27 7.67 3.56
N ILE A 10 7.47 8.25 3.47
CA ILE A 10 8.69 7.52 3.15
C ILE A 10 9.02 6.47 4.22
N ALA A 11 8.95 6.83 5.50
CA ALA A 11 9.18 5.91 6.61
C ALA A 11 8.25 4.70 6.55
N LYS A 12 6.96 4.90 6.22
CA LYS A 12 6.01 3.80 6.02
C LYS A 12 6.46 2.86 4.90
N LYS A 13 6.93 3.40 3.77
CA LYS A 13 7.42 2.59 2.64
C LYS A 13 8.68 1.80 2.99
N VAL A 14 9.61 2.39 3.77
CA VAL A 14 10.79 1.67 4.27
C VAL A 14 10.38 0.47 5.11
N VAL A 15 9.40 0.62 6.01
CA VAL A 15 8.88 -0.51 6.80
C VAL A 15 8.31 -1.61 5.91
N LEU A 16 7.58 -1.28 4.83
CA LEU A 16 7.08 -2.28 3.89
C LEU A 16 8.22 -3.07 3.23
N PHE A 17 9.29 -2.41 2.82
CA PHE A 17 10.46 -3.09 2.26
C PHE A 17 11.14 -4.01 3.28
N LEU A 18 11.23 -3.59 4.55
CA LEU A 18 11.76 -4.44 5.62
C LEU A 18 10.90 -5.69 5.82
N LEU A 19 9.58 -5.56 5.80
CA LEU A 19 8.65 -6.72 5.91
C LEU A 19 8.81 -7.69 4.74
N VAL A 20 8.95 -7.18 3.51
CA VAL A 20 9.24 -8.03 2.33
C VAL A 20 10.60 -8.73 2.48
N GLY A 21 11.61 -8.03 3.04
CA GLY A 21 12.91 -8.61 3.36
C GLY A 21 12.81 -9.77 4.36
N VAL A 22 12.02 -9.60 5.43
CA VAL A 22 11.74 -10.66 6.41
C VAL A 22 11.03 -11.84 5.74
N ALA A 23 10.00 -11.59 4.93
CA ALA A 23 9.30 -12.63 4.19
C ALA A 23 10.24 -13.43 3.27
N ALA A 24 11.19 -12.77 2.62
CA ALA A 24 12.21 -13.44 1.81
C ALA A 24 13.13 -14.35 2.64
N GLN A 25 13.50 -13.94 3.85
CA GLN A 25 14.28 -14.81 4.76
C GLN A 25 13.46 -16.00 5.25
N LEU A 26 12.15 -15.79 5.51
CA LEU A 26 11.24 -16.88 5.87
C LEU A 26 11.12 -17.90 4.73
N ASP A 27 11.02 -17.45 3.48
CA ASP A 27 11.01 -18.37 2.34
C ASP A 27 12.28 -19.20 2.24
N ALA A 28 13.45 -18.59 2.49
CA ALA A 28 14.73 -19.29 2.47
C ALA A 28 14.83 -20.31 3.62
N ALA A 29 14.32 -19.97 4.81
CA ALA A 29 14.33 -20.85 5.98
C ALA A 29 13.35 -22.02 5.86
N MET A 30 12.19 -21.80 5.26
CA MET A 30 11.11 -22.80 5.15
C MET A 30 11.16 -23.60 3.84
N GLY A 31 11.96 -23.18 2.86
CA GLY A 31 11.99 -23.79 1.53
C GLY A 31 10.71 -23.56 0.72
N SER A 32 9.94 -22.52 1.02
CA SER A 32 8.62 -22.24 0.42
C SER A 32 8.68 -21.62 -0.98
N ASN A 33 9.83 -21.70 -1.65
CA ASN A 33 10.06 -21.27 -3.03
C ASN A 33 9.43 -19.91 -3.38
N SER A 34 9.65 -18.91 -2.50
CA SER A 34 9.17 -17.52 -2.65
C SER A 34 7.70 -17.24 -2.37
N ALA A 35 6.90 -18.24 -2.00
CA ALA A 35 5.45 -18.07 -1.79
C ALA A 35 5.12 -17.01 -0.74
N ILE A 36 5.88 -16.94 0.37
CA ILE A 36 5.61 -15.99 1.46
C ILE A 36 5.95 -14.56 1.02
N ARG A 37 7.08 -14.38 0.34
CA ARG A 37 7.52 -13.09 -0.22
C ARG A 37 6.53 -12.58 -1.26
N GLU A 38 6.10 -13.43 -2.18
CA GLU A 38 5.12 -13.06 -3.21
C GLU A 38 3.78 -12.66 -2.61
N ALA A 39 3.26 -13.46 -1.67
CA ALA A 39 2.03 -13.12 -0.96
C ALA A 39 2.15 -11.77 -0.24
N THR A 40 3.29 -11.53 0.43
CA THR A 40 3.56 -10.26 1.12
C THR A 40 3.62 -9.09 0.15
N ILE A 41 4.27 -9.26 -1.00
CA ILE A 41 4.34 -8.23 -2.05
C ILE A 41 2.94 -7.92 -2.58
N PHE A 42 2.15 -8.93 -2.98
CA PHE A 42 0.80 -8.71 -3.51
C PHE A 42 -0.13 -8.07 -2.49
N PHE A 43 -0.04 -8.47 -1.22
CA PHE A 43 -0.81 -7.87 -0.14
C PHE A 43 -0.56 -6.36 -0.02
N PHE A 44 0.71 -5.94 -0.01
CA PHE A 44 1.03 -4.52 0.11
C PHE A 44 0.90 -3.74 -1.20
N MET A 45 1.02 -4.41 -2.36
CA MET A 45 0.86 -3.81 -3.68
C MET A 45 -0.53 -3.20 -3.87
N GLY A 46 -1.59 -3.85 -3.35
CA GLY A 46 -2.95 -3.31 -3.44
C GLY A 46 -3.09 -1.91 -2.82
N ASN A 47 -2.44 -1.67 -1.67
CA ASN A 47 -2.48 -0.38 -0.99
C ASN A 47 -1.68 0.71 -1.74
N GLU A 48 -0.57 0.33 -2.37
CA GLU A 48 0.21 1.25 -3.22
C GLU A 48 -0.55 1.57 -4.51
N LEU A 49 -1.20 0.58 -5.13
CA LEU A 49 -2.02 0.79 -6.32
C LEU A 49 -3.16 1.77 -6.04
N LEU A 50 -3.87 1.62 -4.91
CA LEU A 50 -4.90 2.55 -4.48
C LEU A 50 -4.34 3.97 -4.33
N SER A 51 -3.18 4.12 -3.68
CA SER A 51 -2.52 5.42 -3.48
C SER A 51 -2.11 6.07 -4.82
N ILE A 52 -1.69 5.27 -5.80
CA ILE A 52 -1.35 5.73 -7.16
C ILE A 52 -2.61 6.20 -7.89
N LEU A 53 -3.69 5.41 -7.86
CA LEU A 53 -4.96 5.76 -8.50
C LEU A 53 -5.55 7.04 -7.92
N GLU A 54 -5.51 7.21 -6.60
CA GLU A 54 -5.93 8.46 -5.97
C GLU A 54 -5.11 9.66 -6.46
N ASN A 55 -3.79 9.51 -6.60
CA ASN A 55 -2.94 10.59 -7.09
C ASN A 55 -3.19 10.89 -8.58
N ALA A 56 -3.39 9.86 -9.40
CA ALA A 56 -3.74 10.00 -10.81
C ALA A 56 -5.05 10.78 -10.98
N GLY A 57 -6.08 10.46 -10.20
CA GLY A 57 -7.34 11.21 -10.20
C GLY A 57 -7.16 12.68 -9.78
N ARG A 58 -6.32 12.96 -8.77
CA ARG A 58 -5.99 14.35 -8.36
C ARG A 58 -5.22 15.13 -9.44
N MET A 59 -4.47 14.44 -10.28
CA MET A 59 -3.78 15.02 -11.44
C MET A 59 -4.70 15.22 -12.65
N GLY A 60 -5.98 14.85 -12.56
CA GLY A 60 -6.94 14.95 -13.66
C GLY A 60 -6.78 13.84 -14.72
N ILE A 61 -6.05 12.77 -14.43
CA ILE A 61 -5.93 11.62 -15.32
C ILE A 61 -7.29 10.91 -15.32
N PRO A 62 -7.95 10.73 -16.48
CA PRO A 62 -9.24 10.07 -16.54
C PRO A 62 -9.09 8.60 -16.14
N LEU A 63 -9.79 8.21 -15.07
CA LEU A 63 -9.84 6.83 -14.61
C LEU A 63 -11.13 6.14 -15.09
N PRO A 64 -11.06 4.90 -15.61
CA PRO A 64 -12.23 4.08 -15.86
C PRO A 64 -13.15 3.99 -14.65
N GLN A 65 -14.47 3.96 -14.89
CA GLN A 65 -15.48 3.95 -13.83
C GLN A 65 -15.30 2.84 -12.78
N PRO A 66 -14.92 1.60 -13.13
CA PRO A 66 -14.64 0.57 -12.13
C PRO A 66 -13.48 0.94 -11.18
N LEU A 67 -12.44 1.62 -11.68
CA LEU A 67 -11.30 2.04 -10.85
C LEU A 67 -11.68 3.20 -9.95
N THR A 68 -12.46 4.18 -10.45
CA THR A 68 -12.99 5.27 -9.63
C THR A 68 -13.84 4.74 -8.47
N ASN A 69 -14.75 3.81 -8.75
CA ASN A 69 -15.59 3.19 -7.73
C ASN A 69 -14.76 2.41 -6.69
N ALA A 70 -13.73 1.68 -7.13
CA ALA A 70 -12.83 0.97 -6.24
C ALA A 70 -12.07 1.94 -5.31
N VAL A 71 -11.61 3.07 -5.83
CA VAL A 71 -10.93 4.11 -5.04
C VAL A 71 -11.87 4.69 -3.97
N GLU A 72 -13.12 4.99 -4.32
CA GLU A 72 -14.10 5.53 -3.37
C GLU A 72 -14.43 4.54 -2.25
N ILE A 73 -14.72 3.28 -2.59
CA ILE A 73 -15.10 2.25 -1.62
C ILE A 73 -13.94 1.89 -0.69
N LEU A 74 -12.75 1.68 -1.24
CA LEU A 74 -11.58 1.20 -0.48
C LEU A 74 -10.86 2.34 0.24
N GLY A 75 -10.79 3.52 -0.38
CA GLY A 75 -10.24 4.74 0.22
C GLY A 75 -11.10 5.26 1.38
N GLY A 76 -12.43 5.17 1.25
CA GLY A 76 -13.38 5.57 2.31
C GLY A 76 -13.23 4.74 3.60
N LYS A 77 -13.18 3.41 3.48
CA LYS A 77 -12.98 2.49 4.61
C LYS A 77 -11.64 2.72 5.33
N SER A 78 -10.60 3.06 4.57
CA SER A 78 -9.25 3.31 5.12
C SER A 78 -9.16 4.59 5.96
N LYS A 79 -10.00 5.60 5.69
CA LYS A 79 -10.08 6.81 6.51
C LYS A 79 -10.86 6.60 7.79
N GLN A 80 -11.91 5.77 7.76
CA GLN A 80 -12.75 5.48 8.92
C GLN A 80 -11.95 4.76 10.03
N ASN A 81 -11.14 3.75 9.66
CA ASN A 81 -10.23 3.06 10.59
C ASN A 81 -9.15 3.96 11.25
N LYS A 82 -8.94 5.18 10.76
CA LYS A 82 -7.96 6.13 11.32
C LYS A 82 -8.56 7.07 12.37
N GLY A 83 -9.89 7.16 12.45
CA GLY A 83 -10.60 8.02 13.41
C GLY A 83 -10.90 7.35 14.75
N ASP A 84 -10.72 6.03 14.85
CA ASP A 84 -11.11 5.24 16.04
C ASP A 84 -9.93 4.89 16.96
N VAL A 85 -8.76 5.52 16.75
CA VAL A 85 -7.53 5.29 17.55
C VAL A 85 -6.95 6.61 18.11
N GLU A 86 -7.78 7.65 18.23
CA GLU A 86 -7.44 8.86 19.01
C GLU A 86 -7.99 8.78 20.43
#